data_AF-A0A7W1A3A6-F1
#
_entry.id   AF-A0A7W1A3A6-F1
#
_cell.length_a   1.000
_cell.length_b   1.000
_cell.length_c   1.000
_cell.angle_alpha   90.00
_cell.angle_beta   90.00
_cell.angle_gamma   90.00
#
_symmetry.space_group_name_H-M   'P 1'
#
loop_
_entity.id
_entity.type
_entity.pdbx_description
1 polymer ?
#
loop_
_entity_poly.entity_id
_entity_poly.type
_entity_poly.pdbx_seq_one_letter_code
_entity_poly.pdbx_strand_id
1 'polypeptide(L)'
;MAKPKKKAPAKAKAKATPKAKPKAKAKPAAKKAAAKKAAPKKAAPKRAAKLSAKAGAAKAPAVKAATKKSRMPRGTVPPAVLPAGASTAPAGGGARVVEILEDEQPIDALRRFLSTIGGEASLQQGQVALGSAQLMLLPIAREHRGGAEVKELLDLVLSRWPDFPDPSGFHAQEFLRNAFAAVGDDPERIAQLVQIVPFDASAELRFNIACAYAVIGTKAAMLQSLEAALAAGATPSQVRRDADFEPFAGDPDLELLLEGVSSPIIPVDIRPHVYPVRGALDSLIATLKNYGEQSQLNPPTTLDNILTTERARRIQLPNDYRALLTLTDGMKIWDNEFFGTRDYRSETELARRARVYLEESAGYGATGIDDCIPLANWGQPNDWLLYDPRGTVRRGEPGYVLMLNADELPLEDLVSALERLERIASDILGTN
;
A
#
# COMPACT_ATOMS: atom_id res chain seq x y z
N MET A 1 22.24 -28.78 75.01
CA MET A 1 21.34 -29.56 75.89
C MET A 1 19.90 -29.37 75.41
N ALA A 2 19.11 -30.45 75.50
CA ALA A 2 17.65 -30.56 75.35
C ALA A 2 16.99 -30.28 73.97
N LYS A 3 16.67 -31.38 73.27
CA LYS A 3 15.47 -31.55 72.42
C LYS A 3 14.19 -31.68 73.32
N PRO A 4 13.01 -32.10 72.80
CA PRO A 4 11.94 -31.34 72.13
C PRO A 4 10.58 -31.56 72.85
N LYS A 5 9.43 -31.15 72.29
CA LYS A 5 8.19 -31.97 72.39
C LYS A 5 7.13 -31.66 71.33
N LYS A 6 6.78 -32.73 70.61
CA LYS A 6 5.65 -32.93 69.70
C LYS A 6 4.33 -33.08 70.48
N LYS A 7 3.19 -32.78 69.83
CA LYS A 7 2.07 -33.74 69.63
C LYS A 7 1.05 -33.22 68.61
N ALA A 8 0.71 -34.09 67.66
CA ALA A 8 -0.37 -34.00 66.67
C ALA A 8 -1.61 -34.79 67.22
N PRO A 9 -2.53 -35.35 66.40
CA PRO A 9 -3.27 -34.90 65.20
C PRO A 9 -4.80 -35.15 65.34
N ALA A 10 -5.62 -34.78 64.34
CA ALA A 10 -6.86 -35.52 64.04
C ALA A 10 -7.17 -35.51 62.53
N LYS A 11 -7.41 -36.73 62.02
CA LYS A 11 -7.79 -37.10 60.64
C LYS A 11 -9.30 -37.35 60.58
N ALA A 12 -9.93 -37.12 59.41
CA ALA A 12 -10.81 -38.05 58.69
C ALA A 12 -11.35 -37.35 57.42
N LYS A 13 -10.95 -37.75 56.21
CA LYS A 13 -11.48 -38.85 55.36
C LYS A 13 -12.93 -38.62 54.92
N ALA A 14 -13.13 -38.27 53.63
CA ALA A 14 -13.60 -39.18 52.55
C ALA A 14 -15.08 -38.85 52.21
N LYS A 15 -15.63 -38.97 50.99
CA LYS A 15 -15.35 -39.86 49.85
C LYS A 15 -16.16 -39.41 48.61
N ALA A 16 -15.58 -39.62 47.42
CA ALA A 16 -16.18 -40.13 46.16
C ALA A 16 -17.36 -39.42 45.42
N THR A 17 -17.05 -38.76 44.28
CA THR A 17 -17.32 -39.11 42.83
C THR A 17 -18.49 -40.06 42.44
N PRO A 18 -18.86 -40.25 41.14
CA PRO A 18 -19.33 -39.35 40.05
C PRO A 18 -20.54 -39.96 39.24
N LYS A 19 -20.83 -39.43 38.02
CA LYS A 19 -21.76 -39.90 36.92
C LYS A 19 -23.21 -39.34 37.01
N ALA A 20 -23.95 -39.04 35.93
CA ALA A 20 -23.94 -39.48 34.53
C ALA A 20 -24.65 -38.46 33.58
N LYS A 21 -24.30 -38.45 32.29
CA LYS A 21 -25.13 -38.05 31.12
C LYS A 21 -26.20 -39.15 30.87
N PRO A 22 -27.39 -38.94 30.21
CA PRO A 22 -27.48 -38.52 28.79
C PRO A 22 -28.79 -37.83 28.25
N LYS A 23 -28.65 -37.24 27.04
CA LYS A 23 -29.55 -37.13 25.84
C LYS A 23 -31.09 -36.93 25.95
N ALA A 24 -31.60 -35.93 25.20
CA ALA A 24 -32.68 -36.03 24.16
C ALA A 24 -32.89 -34.63 23.50
N LYS A 25 -32.67 -34.42 22.19
CA LYS A 25 -33.57 -34.58 21.01
C LYS A 25 -34.94 -33.89 21.11
N ALA A 26 -35.13 -32.78 20.36
CA ALA A 26 -36.32 -32.50 19.55
C ALA A 26 -36.08 -31.34 18.55
N LYS A 27 -36.20 -31.65 17.26
CA LYS A 27 -36.63 -30.77 16.13
C LYS A 27 -38.03 -31.30 15.72
N PRO A 28 -38.76 -30.74 14.75
CA PRO A 28 -38.99 -29.34 14.34
C PRO A 28 -40.52 -29.07 14.19
N ALA A 29 -40.93 -27.83 13.90
CA ALA A 29 -42.28 -27.57 13.37
C ALA A 29 -42.20 -26.68 12.12
N ALA A 30 -42.75 -27.23 11.03
CA ALA A 30 -42.97 -26.60 9.74
C ALA A 30 -44.41 -26.10 9.63
N LYS A 31 -44.65 -25.07 8.81
CA LYS A 31 -45.76 -24.94 7.82
C LYS A 31 -45.64 -23.55 7.15
N LYS A 32 -45.45 -23.49 5.83
CA LYS A 32 -46.49 -23.38 4.75
C LYS A 32 -47.22 -22.01 4.83
N ALA A 33 -47.44 -21.25 3.74
CA ALA A 33 -47.58 -21.60 2.34
C ALA A 33 -47.47 -20.37 1.39
N ALA A 34 -47.22 -20.68 0.11
CA ALA A 34 -47.85 -20.19 -1.13
C ALA A 34 -47.92 -18.67 -1.39
N ALA A 35 -47.25 -18.11 -2.41
CA ALA A 35 -47.41 -18.24 -3.88
C ALA A 35 -48.16 -17.03 -4.48
N LYS A 36 -47.53 -16.33 -5.44
CA LYS A 36 -48.09 -16.08 -6.78
C LYS A 36 -47.09 -15.34 -7.69
N LYS A 37 -47.01 -15.87 -8.91
CA LYS A 37 -46.33 -15.35 -10.10
C LYS A 37 -46.93 -14.01 -10.55
N ALA A 38 -46.10 -13.12 -11.11
CA ALA A 38 -46.38 -12.43 -12.37
C ALA A 38 -45.13 -11.67 -12.87
N ALA A 39 -44.74 -11.95 -14.12
CA ALA A 39 -43.92 -11.12 -14.99
C ALA A 39 -44.50 -11.28 -16.41
N PRO A 40 -44.14 -10.48 -17.43
CA PRO A 40 -43.59 -9.12 -17.46
C PRO A 40 -44.44 -8.18 -18.36
N LYS A 41 -44.16 -6.86 -18.38
CA LYS A 41 -44.63 -5.97 -19.47
C LYS A 41 -43.47 -5.23 -20.11
N LYS A 42 -43.25 -5.57 -21.38
CA LYS A 42 -42.50 -4.76 -22.37
C LYS A 42 -43.28 -3.48 -22.68
N ALA A 43 -42.59 -2.35 -22.78
CA ALA A 43 -42.94 -1.28 -23.70
C ALA A 43 -41.72 -0.36 -23.94
N ALA A 44 -41.21 -0.39 -25.16
CA ALA A 44 -40.55 0.77 -25.78
C ALA A 44 -41.47 1.24 -26.92
N PRO A 45 -41.48 2.54 -27.25
CA PRO A 45 -40.98 2.88 -28.57
C PRO A 45 -40.20 4.21 -28.68
N LYS A 46 -39.18 4.13 -29.55
CA LYS A 46 -38.52 5.12 -30.42
C LYS A 46 -39.11 6.55 -30.52
N ARG A 47 -38.21 7.54 -30.57
CA ARG A 47 -38.10 8.48 -31.72
C ARG A 47 -36.76 9.22 -31.78
N ALA A 48 -36.30 9.42 -33.01
CA ALA A 48 -35.08 10.10 -33.41
C ALA A 48 -35.35 11.55 -33.85
N ALA A 49 -34.33 12.42 -33.74
CA ALA A 49 -34.12 13.60 -34.59
C ALA A 49 -32.62 14.03 -34.45
N LYS A 50 -31.79 13.78 -35.46
CA LYS A 50 -31.35 14.73 -36.52
C LYS A 50 -30.48 15.92 -36.06
N LEU A 51 -29.19 15.78 -36.35
CA LEU A 51 -28.25 16.75 -36.94
C LEU A 51 -28.70 18.22 -37.02
N SER A 52 -27.87 19.11 -36.46
CA SER A 52 -27.50 20.35 -37.15
C SER A 52 -26.06 20.71 -36.86
N ALA A 53 -25.27 20.82 -37.94
CA ALA A 53 -23.99 21.49 -37.96
C ALA A 53 -24.22 22.97 -38.24
N LYS A 54 -23.54 23.86 -37.50
CA LYS A 54 -23.15 25.16 -38.05
C LYS A 54 -21.93 25.72 -37.35
N ALA A 55 -20.94 26.02 -38.19
CA ALA A 55 -19.69 26.68 -37.89
C ALA A 55 -19.89 28.09 -37.33
N GLY A 56 -18.97 28.50 -36.45
CA GLY A 56 -18.80 29.87 -36.00
C GLY A 56 -17.34 30.08 -35.59
N ALA A 57 -16.53 30.52 -36.54
CA ALA A 57 -15.16 30.95 -36.32
C ALA A 57 -15.12 32.20 -35.43
N ALA A 58 -14.26 32.21 -34.41
CA ALA A 58 -13.82 33.44 -33.76
C ALA A 58 -12.39 33.30 -33.22
N LYS A 59 -11.54 34.10 -33.85
CA LYS A 59 -10.13 34.45 -33.60
C LYS A 59 -9.65 34.38 -32.14
N ALA A 60 -8.47 33.78 -31.99
CA ALA A 60 -7.57 33.93 -30.85
C ALA A 60 -7.04 35.38 -30.72
N PRO A 61 -6.78 35.87 -29.49
CA PRO A 61 -5.79 36.90 -29.25
C PRO A 61 -4.51 36.28 -28.68
N ALA A 62 -3.40 36.60 -29.32
CA ALA A 62 -2.04 36.35 -28.86
C ALA A 62 -1.68 37.27 -27.68
N VAL A 63 -1.06 36.72 -26.63
CA VAL A 63 -0.31 37.52 -25.63
C VAL A 63 0.99 36.82 -25.24
N LYS A 64 2.07 37.30 -25.89
CA LYS A 64 3.39 37.68 -25.35
C LYS A 64 4.06 36.84 -24.25
N ALA A 65 5.07 36.11 -24.69
CA ALA A 65 6.47 36.11 -24.23
C ALA A 65 6.76 36.31 -22.73
N ALA A 66 7.18 35.21 -22.09
CA ALA A 66 7.79 35.15 -20.77
C ALA A 66 9.17 35.82 -20.73
N THR A 67 9.42 36.55 -19.65
CA THR A 67 10.67 37.23 -19.32
C THR A 67 11.77 36.27 -18.86
N LYS A 68 12.98 36.58 -19.33
CA LYS A 68 14.27 35.97 -19.00
C LYS A 68 14.48 35.78 -17.49
N LYS A 69 14.87 34.57 -17.07
CA LYS A 69 15.74 34.37 -15.90
C LYS A 69 17.12 33.89 -16.36
N SER A 70 18.13 34.65 -15.96
CA SER A 70 19.55 34.44 -16.19
C SER A 70 20.05 33.16 -15.52
N ARG A 71 20.72 32.30 -16.29
CA ARG A 71 21.48 31.14 -15.81
C ARG A 71 22.96 31.54 -15.73
N MET A 72 23.60 31.37 -14.58
CA MET A 72 25.03 31.61 -14.39
C MET A 72 25.90 30.61 -15.17
N PRO A 73 27.13 30.98 -15.56
CA PRO A 73 27.99 30.16 -16.42
C PRO A 73 28.68 29.06 -15.62
N ARG A 74 28.53 27.80 -16.06
CA ARG A 74 29.34 26.67 -15.59
C ARG A 74 30.52 26.50 -16.55
N GLY A 75 31.73 26.44 -15.99
CA GLY A 75 32.99 26.42 -16.71
C GLY A 75 33.10 25.33 -17.77
N THR A 76 33.76 25.70 -18.87
CA THR A 76 34.15 24.85 -19.99
C THR A 76 35.24 23.87 -19.57
N VAL A 77 34.97 22.56 -19.71
CA VAL A 77 36.01 21.52 -19.83
C VAL A 77 35.98 21.04 -21.28
N PRO A 78 37.12 20.97 -22.00
CA PRO A 78 37.14 20.59 -23.41
C PRO A 78 36.84 19.09 -23.60
N PRO A 79 36.28 18.67 -24.75
CA PRO A 79 35.94 17.29 -25.00
C PRO A 79 37.20 16.45 -25.25
N ALA A 80 37.33 15.35 -24.50
CA ALA A 80 38.31 14.31 -24.81
C ALA A 80 37.89 13.60 -26.10
N VAL A 81 38.79 13.58 -27.07
CA VAL A 81 38.69 12.83 -28.33
C VAL A 81 38.66 11.34 -27.98
N LEU A 82 37.54 10.66 -28.24
CA LEU A 82 37.48 9.21 -28.21
C LEU A 82 38.05 8.64 -29.52
N PRO A 83 38.97 7.67 -29.47
CA PRO A 83 39.46 7.01 -30.67
C PRO A 83 38.39 6.09 -31.27
N ALA A 84 38.28 6.11 -32.60
CA ALA A 84 37.46 5.18 -33.37
C ALA A 84 37.98 3.75 -33.18
N GLY A 85 37.14 2.86 -32.64
CA GLY A 85 37.49 1.43 -32.53
C GLY A 85 36.99 0.69 -31.29
N ALA A 86 36.06 1.23 -30.50
CA ALA A 86 35.44 0.46 -29.42
C ALA A 86 34.28 -0.39 -29.97
N SER A 87 34.58 -1.66 -30.23
CA SER A 87 33.63 -2.75 -30.44
C SER A 87 32.44 -2.65 -29.47
N THR A 88 31.23 -2.63 -30.03
CA THR A 88 29.96 -2.66 -29.29
C THR A 88 29.93 -3.85 -28.33
N ALA A 89 29.79 -3.57 -27.04
CA ALA A 89 29.35 -4.55 -26.05
C ALA A 89 27.96 -5.11 -26.47
N PRO A 90 27.63 -6.37 -26.15
CA PRO A 90 26.34 -6.95 -26.54
C PRO A 90 25.22 -6.11 -25.92
N ALA A 91 24.32 -5.63 -26.77
CA ALA A 91 23.16 -4.85 -26.39
C ALA A 91 22.35 -5.62 -25.34
N GLY A 92 22.36 -5.13 -24.10
CA GLY A 92 21.56 -5.69 -23.01
C GLY A 92 20.07 -5.66 -23.36
N GLY A 93 19.27 -6.50 -22.68
CA GLY A 93 17.82 -6.65 -22.94
C GLY A 93 17.04 -5.33 -23.00
N GLY A 94 17.48 -4.29 -22.28
CA GLY A 94 16.87 -2.96 -22.34
C GLY A 94 16.92 -2.29 -23.72
N ALA A 95 17.98 -2.50 -24.52
CA ALA A 95 18.08 -1.91 -25.85
C ALA A 95 17.02 -2.48 -26.82
N ARG A 96 16.72 -3.78 -26.71
CA ARG A 96 15.71 -4.42 -27.55
C ARG A 96 14.29 -4.02 -27.18
N VAL A 97 14.01 -3.78 -25.90
CA VAL A 97 12.71 -3.23 -25.46
C VAL A 97 12.48 -1.86 -26.08
N VAL A 98 13.49 -0.98 -26.04
CA VAL A 98 13.41 0.36 -26.64
C VAL A 98 13.17 0.28 -28.15
N GLU A 99 13.92 -0.56 -28.86
CA GLU A 99 13.73 -0.76 -30.32
C GLU A 99 12.30 -1.22 -30.68
N ILE A 100 11.68 -2.09 -29.87
CA ILE A 100 10.29 -2.53 -30.10
C ILE A 100 9.31 -1.38 -29.85
N LEU A 101 9.51 -0.58 -28.80
CA LEU A 101 8.62 0.51 -28.42
C LEU A 101 8.71 1.74 -29.33
N GLU A 102 9.87 1.96 -29.96
CA GLU A 102 10.11 3.07 -30.89
C GLU A 102 9.72 2.75 -32.35
N ASP A 103 9.33 1.52 -32.66
CA ASP A 103 8.83 1.14 -33.99
C ASP A 103 7.49 1.85 -34.30
N GLU A 104 7.23 2.16 -35.58
CA GLU A 104 5.96 2.79 -36.00
C GLU A 104 4.75 1.90 -35.69
N GLN A 105 4.94 0.58 -35.63
CA GLN A 105 3.93 -0.42 -35.28
C GLN A 105 4.48 -1.34 -34.16
N PRO A 106 4.45 -0.91 -32.89
CA PRO A 106 5.07 -1.62 -31.77
C PRO A 106 4.55 -3.05 -31.56
N ILE A 107 3.24 -3.29 -31.79
CA ILE A 107 2.64 -4.63 -31.68
C ILE A 107 3.21 -5.55 -32.77
N ASP A 108 3.36 -5.06 -34.00
CA ASP A 108 3.95 -5.82 -35.10
C ASP A 108 5.46 -6.03 -34.93
N ALA A 109 6.16 -5.07 -34.32
CA ALA A 109 7.56 -5.23 -33.91
C ALA A 109 7.71 -6.35 -32.86
N LEU A 110 6.86 -6.36 -31.83
CA LEU A 110 6.82 -7.43 -30.83
C LEU A 110 6.46 -8.78 -31.45
N ARG A 111 5.50 -8.81 -32.37
CA ARG A 111 5.11 -10.02 -33.12
C ARG A 111 6.30 -10.58 -33.91
N ARG A 112 7.02 -9.72 -34.64
CA ARG A 112 8.26 -10.09 -35.35
C ARG A 112 9.30 -10.63 -34.37
N PHE A 113 9.52 -9.96 -33.24
CA PHE A 113 10.45 -10.42 -32.20
C PHE A 113 10.08 -11.83 -31.69
N LEU A 114 8.82 -12.04 -31.30
CA LEU A 114 8.34 -13.34 -30.80
C LEU A 114 8.48 -14.45 -31.85
N SER A 115 8.31 -14.14 -33.14
CA SER A 115 8.49 -15.11 -34.24
C SER A 115 9.94 -15.60 -34.40
N THR A 116 10.92 -14.86 -33.88
CA THR A 116 12.33 -15.28 -33.89
C THR A 116 12.67 -16.31 -32.80
N ILE A 117 11.78 -16.48 -31.81
CA ILE A 117 11.98 -17.40 -30.70
C ILE A 117 11.45 -18.78 -31.11
N GLY A 118 12.35 -19.70 -31.44
CA GLY A 118 12.02 -21.10 -31.70
C GLY A 118 11.90 -21.90 -30.39
N GLY A 119 10.70 -22.36 -30.06
CA GLY A 119 10.44 -23.12 -28.82
C GLY A 119 10.38 -22.23 -27.58
N GLU A 120 10.96 -22.71 -26.46
CA GLU A 120 11.05 -22.00 -25.19
C GLU A 120 11.93 -20.75 -25.31
N ALA A 121 11.46 -19.63 -24.75
CA ALA A 121 12.22 -18.39 -24.70
C ALA A 121 13.34 -18.48 -23.66
N SER A 122 14.51 -17.92 -23.96
CA SER A 122 15.50 -17.65 -22.92
C SER A 122 14.98 -16.60 -21.93
N LEU A 123 15.56 -16.54 -20.73
CA LEU A 123 15.16 -15.56 -19.70
C LEU A 123 15.18 -14.13 -20.25
N GLN A 124 16.23 -13.75 -20.96
CA GLN A 124 16.35 -12.43 -21.57
C GLN A 124 15.27 -12.19 -22.63
N GLN A 125 14.95 -13.18 -23.46
CA GLN A 125 13.89 -13.07 -24.46
C GLN A 125 12.50 -12.90 -23.82
N GLY A 126 12.22 -13.65 -22.75
CA GLY A 126 10.99 -13.51 -21.97
C GLY A 126 10.87 -12.12 -21.34
N GLN A 127 11.96 -11.61 -20.73
CA GLN A 127 12.01 -10.27 -20.17
C GLN A 127 11.79 -9.18 -21.22
N VAL A 128 12.37 -9.31 -22.42
CA VAL A 128 12.13 -8.37 -23.52
C VAL A 128 10.67 -8.41 -23.98
N ALA A 129 10.10 -9.60 -24.19
CA ALA A 129 8.71 -9.74 -24.65
C ALA A 129 7.72 -9.16 -23.63
N LEU A 130 7.79 -9.62 -22.38
CA LEU A 130 6.90 -9.18 -21.30
C LEU A 130 7.13 -7.71 -20.93
N GLY A 131 8.40 -7.29 -20.90
CA GLY A 131 8.80 -5.90 -20.65
C GLY A 131 8.32 -4.92 -21.73
N SER A 132 8.30 -5.34 -22.99
CA SER A 132 7.74 -4.51 -24.07
C SER A 132 6.21 -4.48 -23.97
N ALA A 133 5.57 -5.64 -23.80
CA ALA A 133 4.12 -5.73 -23.72
C ALA A 133 3.52 -4.95 -22.54
N GLN A 134 4.12 -5.05 -21.34
CA GLN A 134 3.65 -4.31 -20.16
C GLN A 134 3.70 -2.79 -20.37
N LEU A 135 4.69 -2.29 -21.11
CA LEU A 135 4.88 -0.86 -21.38
C LEU A 135 3.93 -0.35 -22.48
N MET A 136 3.47 -1.22 -23.37
CA MET A 136 2.45 -0.90 -24.39
C MET A 136 1.02 -0.88 -23.83
N LEU A 137 0.69 -1.78 -22.88
CA LEU A 137 -0.68 -2.00 -22.43
C LEU A 137 -1.36 -0.75 -21.85
N LEU A 138 -0.72 -0.05 -20.91
CA LEU A 138 -1.35 1.09 -20.23
C LEU A 138 -1.57 2.31 -21.15
N PRO A 139 -0.62 2.71 -22.02
CA PRO A 139 -0.87 3.75 -23.01
C PRO A 139 -2.06 3.44 -23.93
N ILE A 140 -2.13 2.22 -24.47
CA ILE A 140 -3.23 1.80 -25.36
C ILE A 140 -4.56 1.80 -24.59
N ALA A 141 -4.57 1.24 -23.38
CA ALA A 141 -5.78 1.13 -22.56
C ALA A 141 -6.31 2.48 -22.06
N ARG A 142 -5.45 3.50 -21.94
CA ARG A 142 -5.88 4.84 -21.50
C ARG A 142 -6.90 5.46 -22.46
N GLU A 143 -6.76 5.19 -23.75
CA GLU A 143 -7.67 5.69 -24.79
C GLU A 143 -8.72 4.64 -25.16
N HIS A 144 -8.34 3.36 -25.16
CA HIS A 144 -9.14 2.26 -25.66
C HIS A 144 -9.08 1.02 -24.74
N ARG A 145 -9.48 1.17 -23.48
CA ARG A 145 -9.62 0.03 -22.55
C ARG A 145 -10.53 -1.05 -23.16
N GLY A 146 -10.05 -2.29 -23.19
CA GLY A 146 -10.74 -3.42 -23.85
C GLY A 146 -10.82 -3.31 -25.38
N GLY A 147 -10.13 -2.36 -25.99
CA GLY A 147 -10.11 -2.13 -27.44
C GLY A 147 -9.41 -3.23 -28.23
N ALA A 148 -9.53 -3.17 -29.57
CA ALA A 148 -8.98 -4.19 -30.47
C ALA A 148 -7.46 -4.37 -30.31
N GLU A 149 -6.71 -3.27 -30.15
CA GLU A 149 -5.25 -3.31 -29.96
C GLU A 149 -4.85 -3.96 -28.62
N VAL A 150 -5.58 -3.68 -27.54
CA VAL A 150 -5.39 -4.37 -26.26
C VAL A 150 -5.62 -5.87 -26.44
N LYS A 151 -6.71 -6.26 -27.11
CA LYS A 151 -7.04 -7.66 -27.35
C LYS A 151 -5.96 -8.35 -28.17
N GLU A 152 -5.50 -7.71 -29.24
CA GLU A 152 -4.43 -8.20 -30.10
C GLU A 152 -3.12 -8.41 -29.33
N LEU A 153 -2.70 -7.42 -28.53
CA LEU A 153 -1.49 -7.52 -27.72
C LEU A 153 -1.59 -8.64 -26.68
N LEU A 154 -2.74 -8.77 -26.02
CA LEU A 154 -3.00 -9.84 -25.07
C LEU A 154 -3.02 -11.21 -25.76
N ASP A 155 -3.69 -11.37 -26.91
CA ASP A 155 -3.67 -12.60 -27.71
C ASP A 155 -2.23 -13.00 -28.07
N LEU A 156 -1.45 -12.03 -28.53
CA LEU A 156 -0.07 -12.24 -28.93
C LEU A 156 0.77 -12.79 -27.78
N VAL A 157 0.72 -12.15 -26.61
CA VAL A 157 1.51 -12.57 -25.44
C VAL A 157 0.99 -13.88 -24.85
N LEU A 158 -0.33 -14.02 -24.70
CA LEU A 158 -0.94 -15.22 -24.10
C LEU A 158 -0.69 -16.48 -24.95
N SER A 159 -0.65 -16.34 -26.29
CA SER A 159 -0.34 -17.46 -27.19
C SER A 159 1.07 -18.04 -27.00
N ARG A 160 1.98 -17.26 -26.40
CA ARG A 160 3.38 -17.64 -26.12
C ARG A 160 3.66 -17.74 -24.62
N TRP A 161 2.66 -17.59 -23.76
CA TRP A 161 2.83 -17.61 -22.31
C TRP A 161 3.53 -18.88 -21.78
N PRO A 162 3.16 -20.10 -22.25
CA PRO A 162 3.82 -21.33 -21.80
C PRO A 162 5.30 -21.41 -22.14
N ASP A 163 5.76 -20.62 -23.11
CA ASP A 163 7.15 -20.61 -23.57
C ASP A 163 8.03 -19.64 -22.76
N PHE A 164 7.47 -18.86 -21.82
CA PHE A 164 8.24 -17.94 -20.98
C PHE A 164 8.81 -18.65 -19.74
N PRO A 165 10.11 -18.48 -19.44
CA PRO A 165 10.81 -19.29 -18.44
C PRO A 165 10.58 -18.85 -16.98
N ASP A 166 10.02 -17.66 -16.75
CA ASP A 166 9.80 -17.11 -15.40
C ASP A 166 8.40 -16.47 -15.28
N PRO A 167 7.34 -17.29 -15.16
CA PRO A 167 5.96 -16.81 -15.09
C PRO A 167 5.60 -16.13 -13.76
N SER A 168 6.47 -16.22 -12.76
CA SER A 168 6.34 -15.58 -11.44
C SER A 168 7.22 -14.34 -11.26
N GLY A 169 8.14 -14.09 -12.19
CA GLY A 169 9.11 -13.00 -12.12
C GLY A 169 8.47 -11.62 -12.26
N PHE A 170 9.27 -10.59 -11.97
CA PHE A 170 8.85 -9.19 -11.98
C PHE A 170 8.06 -8.81 -13.25
N HIS A 171 8.61 -9.08 -14.44
CA HIS A 171 7.96 -8.72 -15.71
C HIS A 171 6.66 -9.47 -15.98
N ALA A 172 6.54 -10.72 -15.51
CA ALA A 172 5.31 -11.49 -15.64
C ALA A 172 4.20 -10.91 -14.74
N GLN A 173 4.53 -10.59 -13.49
CA GLN A 173 3.59 -9.96 -12.57
C GLN A 173 3.15 -8.58 -13.04
N GLU A 174 4.09 -7.75 -13.50
CA GLU A 174 3.81 -6.41 -14.01
C GLU A 174 3.00 -6.42 -15.32
N PHE A 175 3.32 -7.35 -16.23
CA PHE A 175 2.48 -7.59 -17.41
C PHE A 175 1.05 -7.96 -17.00
N LEU A 176 0.87 -8.93 -16.10
CA LEU A 176 -0.46 -9.36 -15.65
C LEU A 176 -1.23 -8.22 -14.99
N ARG A 177 -0.56 -7.42 -14.15
CA ARG A 177 -1.17 -6.26 -13.49
C ARG A 177 -1.73 -5.28 -14.53
N ASN A 178 -0.93 -4.97 -15.56
CA ASN A 178 -1.33 -4.05 -16.63
C ASN A 178 -2.38 -4.68 -17.54
N ALA A 179 -2.32 -6.01 -17.76
CA ALA A 179 -3.30 -6.74 -18.56
C ALA A 179 -4.69 -6.67 -17.92
N PHE A 180 -4.82 -6.92 -16.62
CA PHE A 180 -6.09 -6.79 -15.91
C PHE A 180 -6.62 -5.35 -15.87
N ALA A 181 -5.74 -4.35 -15.77
CA ALA A 181 -6.14 -2.95 -15.89
C ALA A 181 -6.68 -2.64 -17.31
N ALA A 182 -6.09 -3.24 -18.34
CA ALA A 182 -6.37 -2.95 -19.75
C ALA A 182 -7.55 -3.75 -20.34
N VAL A 183 -7.82 -4.98 -19.87
CA VAL A 183 -8.67 -5.98 -20.54
C VAL A 183 -10.12 -5.54 -20.78
N GLY A 184 -10.64 -4.62 -19.97
CA GLY A 184 -12.00 -4.11 -20.12
C GLY A 184 -13.06 -5.17 -19.80
N ASP A 185 -14.14 -5.20 -20.59
CA ASP A 185 -15.32 -6.04 -20.37
C ASP A 185 -15.27 -7.41 -21.08
N ASP A 186 -14.09 -8.02 -21.19
CA ASP A 186 -13.87 -9.29 -21.90
C ASP A 186 -13.78 -10.50 -20.93
N PRO A 187 -14.89 -11.21 -20.66
CA PRO A 187 -14.92 -12.27 -19.64
C PRO A 187 -14.07 -13.48 -20.01
N GLU A 188 -13.95 -13.81 -21.31
CA GLU A 188 -13.15 -14.95 -21.76
C GLU A 188 -11.67 -14.68 -21.50
N ARG A 189 -11.21 -13.46 -21.80
CA ARG A 189 -9.83 -13.06 -21.61
C ARG A 189 -9.45 -12.87 -20.15
N ILE A 190 -10.38 -12.34 -19.33
CA ILE A 190 -10.22 -12.31 -17.87
C ILE A 190 -10.01 -13.74 -17.34
N ALA A 191 -10.81 -14.71 -17.78
CA ALA A 191 -10.66 -16.09 -17.35
C ALA A 191 -9.31 -16.70 -17.76
N GLN A 192 -8.83 -16.42 -18.96
CA GLN A 192 -7.49 -16.84 -19.42
C GLN A 192 -6.38 -16.24 -18.56
N LEU A 193 -6.44 -14.93 -18.29
CA LEU A 193 -5.45 -14.24 -17.45
C LEU A 193 -5.45 -14.81 -16.03
N VAL A 194 -6.61 -15.08 -15.42
CA VAL A 194 -6.70 -15.64 -14.05
C VAL A 194 -6.04 -17.02 -13.96
N GLN A 195 -6.10 -17.84 -15.00
CA GLN A 195 -5.48 -19.17 -15.01
C GLN A 195 -3.95 -19.15 -14.89
N ILE A 196 -3.31 -18.05 -15.28
CA ILE A 196 -1.86 -17.89 -15.29
C ILE A 196 -1.33 -17.02 -14.15
N VAL A 197 -2.20 -16.53 -13.27
CA VAL A 197 -1.80 -15.76 -12.08
C VAL A 197 -1.09 -16.68 -11.09
N PRO A 198 0.11 -16.31 -10.60
CA PRO A 198 0.85 -17.14 -9.65
C PRO A 198 0.16 -17.16 -8.27
N PHE A 199 0.35 -18.24 -7.52
CA PHE A 199 -0.30 -18.43 -6.21
C PHE A 199 0.10 -17.35 -5.19
N ASP A 200 1.31 -16.81 -5.30
CA ASP A 200 1.91 -15.77 -4.45
C ASP A 200 1.77 -14.35 -5.04
N ALA A 201 0.83 -14.14 -5.97
CA ALA A 201 0.53 -12.82 -6.55
C ALA A 201 0.39 -11.70 -5.50
N SER A 202 0.90 -10.52 -5.84
CA SER A 202 0.85 -9.32 -4.98
C SER A 202 -0.58 -8.84 -4.70
N ALA A 203 -0.71 -7.97 -3.70
CA ALA A 203 -1.99 -7.33 -3.36
C ALA A 203 -2.56 -6.54 -4.55
N GLU A 204 -1.73 -5.82 -5.28
CA GLU A 204 -2.10 -5.00 -6.43
C GLU A 204 -2.58 -5.85 -7.60
N LEU A 205 -1.90 -6.96 -7.90
CA LEU A 205 -2.35 -7.87 -8.94
C LEU A 205 -3.73 -8.47 -8.58
N ARG A 206 -3.90 -8.92 -7.34
CA ARG A 206 -5.20 -9.44 -6.86
C ARG A 206 -6.30 -8.38 -6.88
N PHE A 207 -5.95 -7.14 -6.55
CA PHE A 207 -6.88 -6.02 -6.62
C PHE A 207 -7.35 -5.77 -8.05
N ASN A 208 -6.44 -5.76 -9.03
CA ASN A 208 -6.81 -5.60 -10.45
C ASN A 208 -7.66 -6.76 -10.98
N ILE A 209 -7.47 -7.99 -10.48
CA ILE A 209 -8.37 -9.12 -10.79
C ILE A 209 -9.79 -8.82 -10.27
N ALA A 210 -9.91 -8.30 -9.04
CA ALA A 210 -11.19 -7.91 -8.49
C ALA A 210 -11.85 -6.78 -9.31
N CYS A 211 -11.09 -5.77 -9.73
CA CYS A 211 -11.57 -4.71 -10.63
C CYS A 211 -12.08 -5.28 -11.95
N ALA A 212 -11.33 -6.17 -12.59
CA ALA A 212 -11.76 -6.80 -13.84
C ALA A 212 -13.08 -7.57 -13.69
N TYR A 213 -13.24 -8.32 -12.59
CA TYR A 213 -14.51 -8.99 -12.28
C TYR A 213 -15.64 -8.04 -11.91
N ALA A 214 -15.33 -6.86 -11.36
CA ALA A 214 -16.29 -5.80 -11.09
C ALA A 214 -16.83 -5.20 -12.40
N VAL A 215 -15.94 -4.89 -13.34
CA VAL A 215 -16.30 -4.35 -14.68
C VAL A 215 -17.29 -5.26 -15.41
N ILE A 216 -17.06 -6.58 -15.40
CA ILE A 216 -17.99 -7.53 -16.05
C ILE A 216 -19.20 -7.93 -15.20
N GLY A 217 -19.37 -7.34 -14.01
CA GLY A 217 -20.54 -7.55 -13.14
C GLY A 217 -20.59 -8.90 -12.44
N THR A 218 -19.48 -9.64 -12.36
CA THR A 218 -19.43 -10.97 -11.74
C THR A 218 -19.22 -10.89 -10.22
N LYS A 219 -20.26 -10.50 -9.49
CA LYS A 219 -20.22 -10.24 -8.03
C LYS A 219 -19.45 -11.28 -7.21
N ALA A 220 -19.76 -12.57 -7.38
CA ALA A 220 -19.16 -13.62 -6.56
C ALA A 220 -17.64 -13.74 -6.77
N ALA A 221 -17.19 -13.67 -8.02
CA ALA A 221 -15.77 -13.72 -8.37
C ALA A 221 -15.04 -12.44 -7.96
N MET A 222 -15.70 -11.28 -8.11
CA MET A 222 -15.21 -10.00 -7.62
C MET A 222 -14.97 -10.04 -6.11
N LEU A 223 -15.97 -10.45 -5.31
CA LEU A 223 -15.85 -10.49 -3.85
C LEU A 223 -14.76 -11.47 -3.40
N GLN A 224 -14.67 -12.65 -4.02
CA GLN A 224 -13.63 -13.64 -3.71
C GLN A 224 -12.23 -13.08 -4.00
N SER A 225 -12.07 -12.43 -5.15
CA SER A 225 -10.78 -11.83 -5.55
C SER A 225 -10.43 -10.65 -4.66
N LEU A 226 -11.43 -9.85 -4.28
CA LEU A 226 -11.25 -8.71 -3.39
C LEU A 226 -10.88 -9.16 -1.97
N GLU A 227 -11.51 -10.21 -1.44
CA GLU A 227 -11.14 -10.79 -0.15
C GLU A 227 -9.67 -11.25 -0.17
N ALA A 228 -9.23 -11.91 -1.25
CA ALA A 228 -7.84 -12.30 -1.42
C ALA A 228 -6.89 -11.09 -1.53
N ALA A 229 -7.31 -10.00 -2.19
CA ALA A 229 -6.54 -8.77 -2.29
C ALA A 229 -6.39 -8.08 -0.93
N LEU A 230 -7.48 -7.96 -0.17
CA LEU A 230 -7.51 -7.37 1.17
C LEU A 230 -6.64 -8.20 2.14
N ALA A 231 -6.71 -9.52 2.07
CA ALA A 231 -5.84 -10.41 2.85
C ALA A 231 -4.35 -10.27 2.50
N ALA A 232 -4.04 -9.90 1.25
CA ALA A 232 -2.67 -9.65 0.78
C ALA A 232 -2.17 -8.22 1.06
N GLY A 233 -3.03 -7.29 1.50
CA GLY A 233 -2.65 -5.93 1.88
C GLY A 233 -3.37 -4.80 1.13
N ALA A 234 -4.28 -5.11 0.20
CA ALA A 234 -5.14 -4.08 -0.40
C ALA A 234 -6.04 -3.43 0.67
N THR A 235 -6.46 -2.19 0.44
CA THR A 235 -7.19 -1.41 1.43
C THR A 235 -8.64 -1.13 1.03
N PRO A 236 -9.57 -1.03 2.00
CA PRO A 236 -10.93 -0.59 1.69
C PRO A 236 -11.02 0.79 1.02
N SER A 237 -10.06 1.68 1.30
CA SER A 237 -9.98 3.00 0.66
C SER A 237 -9.59 2.93 -0.82
N GLN A 238 -8.81 1.94 -1.24
CA GLN A 238 -8.56 1.70 -2.67
C GLN A 238 -9.85 1.30 -3.37
N VAL A 239 -10.61 0.35 -2.80
CA VAL A 239 -11.90 -0.11 -3.37
C VAL A 239 -12.90 1.03 -3.52
N ARG A 240 -13.05 1.87 -2.49
CA ARG A 240 -14.02 2.98 -2.51
C ARG A 240 -13.70 4.09 -3.52
N ARG A 241 -12.44 4.22 -3.93
CA ARG A 241 -11.98 5.26 -4.88
C ARG A 241 -11.95 4.76 -6.32
N ASP A 242 -11.90 3.45 -6.52
CA ASP A 242 -11.78 2.88 -7.85
C ASP A 242 -13.15 2.82 -8.54
N ALA A 243 -13.21 3.41 -9.74
CA ALA A 243 -14.44 3.54 -10.51
C ALA A 243 -15.00 2.19 -10.97
N ASP A 244 -14.17 1.13 -11.02
CA ASP A 244 -14.62 -0.20 -11.45
C ASP A 244 -15.60 -0.83 -10.45
N PHE A 245 -15.61 -0.39 -9.18
CA PHE A 245 -16.56 -0.83 -8.16
C PHE A 245 -17.83 0.03 -8.09
N GLU A 246 -17.95 1.09 -8.88
CA GLU A 246 -19.14 1.96 -8.91
C GLU A 246 -20.46 1.18 -9.11
N PRO A 247 -20.53 0.12 -9.97
CA PRO A 247 -21.73 -0.71 -10.09
C PRO A 247 -22.15 -1.46 -8.81
N PHE A 248 -21.25 -1.59 -7.84
CA PHE A 248 -21.46 -2.27 -6.56
C PHE A 248 -21.57 -1.29 -5.38
N ALA A 249 -21.64 0.02 -5.63
CA ALA A 249 -21.80 1.01 -4.57
C ALA A 249 -23.07 0.73 -3.74
N GLY A 250 -22.90 0.57 -2.43
CA GLY A 250 -23.99 0.23 -1.51
C GLY A 250 -24.44 -1.24 -1.55
N ASP A 251 -23.71 -2.13 -2.24
CA ASP A 251 -23.96 -3.56 -2.16
C ASP A 251 -23.62 -4.08 -0.75
N PRO A 252 -24.56 -4.76 -0.06
CA PRO A 252 -24.38 -5.13 1.34
C PRO A 252 -23.26 -6.16 1.56
N ASP A 253 -22.97 -7.02 0.58
CA ASP A 253 -21.90 -8.03 0.73
C ASP A 253 -20.53 -7.37 0.54
N LEU A 254 -20.44 -6.39 -0.38
CA LEU A 254 -19.24 -5.58 -0.54
C LEU A 254 -19.01 -4.73 0.71
N GLU A 255 -20.01 -4.01 1.21
CA GLU A 255 -19.88 -3.21 2.43
C GLU A 255 -19.49 -4.08 3.63
N LEU A 256 -20.11 -5.26 3.80
CA LEU A 256 -19.74 -6.19 4.86
C LEU A 256 -18.28 -6.63 4.76
N LEU A 257 -17.80 -6.91 3.55
CA LEU A 257 -16.39 -7.25 3.30
C LEU A 257 -15.46 -6.08 3.66
N LEU A 258 -15.82 -4.86 3.28
CA LEU A 258 -15.03 -3.64 3.55
C LEU A 258 -15.10 -3.17 5.01
N GLU A 259 -16.18 -3.47 5.73
CA GLU A 259 -16.35 -3.24 7.16
C GLU A 259 -15.63 -4.30 8.01
N GLY A 260 -15.62 -5.55 7.53
CA GLY A 260 -14.92 -6.67 8.17
C GLY A 260 -13.40 -6.57 8.08
N VAL A 261 -12.88 -5.85 7.09
CA VAL A 261 -11.46 -5.55 6.96
C VAL A 261 -11.16 -4.22 7.63
N SER A 262 -10.84 -4.30 8.93
CA SER A 262 -10.07 -3.24 9.58
C SER A 262 -8.76 -3.11 8.80
N SER A 263 -8.31 -1.87 8.55
CA SER A 263 -6.98 -1.55 7.99
C SER A 263 -5.93 -2.59 8.39
N PRO A 264 -5.07 -3.04 7.46
CA PRO A 264 -4.30 -4.28 7.60
C PRO A 264 -3.75 -4.42 9.01
N ILE A 265 -4.28 -5.38 9.78
CA ILE A 265 -3.87 -5.60 11.17
C ILE A 265 -2.40 -6.02 11.14
N ILE A 266 -1.49 -5.06 11.31
CA ILE A 266 -0.09 -5.29 11.63
C ILE A 266 -0.07 -6.29 12.79
N PRO A 267 0.65 -7.42 12.68
CA PRO A 267 0.58 -8.49 13.67
C PRO A 267 0.91 -7.93 15.06
N VAL A 268 0.01 -8.13 16.03
CA VAL A 268 0.10 -7.57 17.39
C VAL A 268 1.07 -8.38 18.26
N ASP A 269 2.31 -8.55 17.81
CA ASP A 269 3.41 -9.02 18.65
C ASP A 269 4.49 -7.95 18.74
N ILE A 270 4.42 -7.15 19.80
CA ILE A 270 5.40 -6.11 20.07
C ILE A 270 6.71 -6.67 20.66
N ARG A 271 6.71 -7.92 21.17
CA ARG A 271 7.85 -8.49 21.90
C ARG A 271 9.17 -8.48 21.12
N PRO A 272 9.20 -8.80 19.81
CA PRO A 272 10.42 -8.70 19.01
C PRO A 272 10.99 -7.27 18.91
N HIS A 273 10.13 -6.25 19.07
CA HIS A 273 10.50 -4.84 18.92
C HIS A 273 10.90 -4.17 20.23
N VAL A 274 10.45 -4.69 21.39
CA VAL A 274 10.74 -4.08 22.71
C VAL A 274 12.24 -3.97 22.96
N TYR A 275 13.02 -5.01 22.68
CA TYR A 275 14.44 -5.01 22.99
C TYR A 275 15.26 -4.04 22.12
N PRO A 276 15.12 -4.03 20.78
CA PRO A 276 15.76 -3.01 19.93
C PRO A 276 15.39 -1.58 20.31
N VAL A 277 14.09 -1.30 20.50
CA VAL A 277 13.61 0.04 20.85
C VAL A 277 14.12 0.48 22.22
N ARG A 278 14.15 -0.43 23.20
CA ARG A 278 14.74 -0.14 24.52
C ARG A 278 16.21 0.21 24.42
N GLY A 279 16.98 -0.55 23.63
CA GLY A 279 18.41 -0.29 23.44
C GLY A 279 18.68 1.10 22.86
N ALA A 280 17.96 1.46 21.79
CA ALA A 280 18.10 2.79 21.17
C ALA A 280 17.68 3.92 22.11
N LEU A 281 16.57 3.74 22.84
CA LEU A 281 16.09 4.73 23.82
C LEU A 281 17.09 4.92 24.97
N ASP A 282 17.67 3.83 25.49
CA ASP A 282 18.66 3.88 26.56
C ASP A 282 19.95 4.59 26.13
N SER A 283 20.41 4.33 24.90
CA SER A 283 21.57 5.00 24.31
C SER A 283 21.34 6.51 24.22
N LEU A 284 20.21 6.93 23.64
CA LEU A 284 19.83 8.33 23.55
C LEU A 284 19.78 9.02 24.92
N ILE A 285 19.13 8.41 25.92
CA ILE A 285 19.05 8.97 27.28
C ILE A 285 20.43 9.08 27.92
N ALA A 286 21.29 8.07 27.75
CA ALA A 286 22.65 8.10 28.28
C ALA A 286 23.45 9.23 27.65
N THR A 287 23.35 9.39 26.33
CA THR A 287 23.97 10.48 25.58
C THR A 287 23.52 11.84 26.14
N LEU A 288 22.22 12.09 26.27
CA LEU A 288 21.69 13.37 26.80
C LEU A 288 22.17 13.67 28.23
N LYS A 289 22.19 12.66 29.10
CA LYS A 289 22.67 12.80 30.49
C LYS A 289 24.14 13.21 30.54
N ASN A 290 24.98 12.69 29.65
CA ASN A 290 26.40 13.04 29.61
C ASN A 290 26.62 14.52 29.30
N TYR A 291 25.68 15.15 28.60
CA TYR A 291 25.76 16.57 28.21
C TYR A 291 24.94 17.50 29.10
N GLY A 292 24.43 17.02 30.24
CA GLY A 292 23.72 17.84 31.23
C GLY A 292 22.29 18.21 30.87
N GLU A 293 21.73 17.54 29.86
CA GLU A 293 20.43 17.86 29.30
C GLU A 293 19.29 17.06 29.93
N GLN A 294 18.08 17.65 29.92
CA GLN A 294 16.92 17.05 30.58
C GLN A 294 16.04 16.26 29.61
N SER A 295 15.68 15.04 30.02
CA SER A 295 14.67 14.19 29.38
C SER A 295 13.54 13.92 30.35
N GLN A 296 12.29 14.06 29.91
CA GLN A 296 11.10 13.69 30.66
C GLN A 296 10.40 12.52 29.98
N LEU A 297 10.38 11.37 30.64
CA LEU A 297 9.65 10.18 30.18
C LEU A 297 8.33 10.07 30.94
N ASN A 298 7.22 9.84 30.23
CA ASN A 298 5.97 9.52 30.90
C ASN A 298 5.96 8.05 31.34
N PRO A 299 5.16 7.69 32.36
CA PRO A 299 4.97 6.31 32.77
C PRO A 299 4.56 5.42 31.58
N PRO A 300 5.00 4.15 31.52
CA PRO A 300 4.61 3.26 30.44
C PRO A 300 3.10 2.98 30.41
N THR A 301 2.55 2.69 29.23
CA THR A 301 1.15 2.28 29.07
C THR A 301 1.03 0.79 28.71
N THR A 302 -0.14 0.22 28.95
CA THR A 302 -0.42 -1.18 28.61
C THR A 302 -0.79 -1.33 27.15
N LEU A 303 -0.49 -2.50 26.54
CA LEU A 303 -0.90 -2.80 25.17
C LEU A 303 -2.41 -2.64 24.98
N ASP A 304 -3.24 -3.07 25.93
CA ASP A 304 -4.70 -2.90 25.87
C ASP A 304 -5.13 -1.44 25.79
N ASN A 305 -4.45 -0.54 26.52
CA ASN A 305 -4.72 0.89 26.45
C ASN A 305 -4.31 1.48 25.10
N ILE A 306 -3.19 1.02 24.53
CA ILE A 306 -2.74 1.41 23.20
C ILE A 306 -3.79 1.00 22.16
N LEU A 307 -4.17 -0.29 22.13
CA LEU A 307 -5.16 -0.83 21.20
C LEU A 307 -6.53 -0.15 21.36
N THR A 308 -6.93 0.20 22.58
CA THR A 308 -8.17 0.96 22.83
C THR A 308 -8.11 2.36 22.24
N THR A 309 -6.95 3.01 22.30
CA THR A 309 -6.71 4.35 21.72
C THR A 309 -6.77 4.30 20.19
N GLU A 310 -6.09 3.32 19.59
CA GLU A 310 -6.10 3.07 18.14
C GLU A 310 -7.53 2.89 17.62
N ARG A 311 -8.32 2.02 18.28
CA ARG A 311 -9.73 1.81 17.93
C ARG A 311 -10.56 3.08 18.06
N ALA A 312 -10.38 3.84 19.14
CA ALA A 312 -11.14 5.07 19.38
C ALA A 312 -10.87 6.16 18.32
N ARG A 313 -9.63 6.21 17.79
CA ARG A 313 -9.22 7.19 16.78
C ARG A 313 -9.17 6.66 15.36
N ARG A 314 -9.48 5.37 15.16
CA ARG A 314 -9.39 4.69 13.87
C ARG A 314 -8.01 4.86 13.22
N ILE A 315 -6.97 4.86 14.05
CA ILE A 315 -5.57 4.91 13.63
C ILE A 315 -4.89 3.58 13.92
N GLN A 316 -3.74 3.36 13.28
CA GLN A 316 -2.94 2.17 13.50
C GLN A 316 -1.47 2.56 13.63
N LEU A 317 -0.91 2.34 14.81
CA LEU A 317 0.48 2.59 15.11
C LEU A 317 1.34 1.40 14.67
N PRO A 318 2.59 1.63 14.25
CA PRO A 318 3.54 0.55 13.95
C PRO A 318 4.00 -0.15 15.24
N ASN A 319 4.40 -1.42 15.14
CA ASN A 319 4.66 -2.29 16.31
C ASN A 319 5.81 -1.81 17.21
N ASP A 320 6.85 -1.27 16.61
CA ASP A 320 7.96 -0.62 17.29
C ASP A 320 7.54 0.65 18.03
N TYR A 321 6.62 1.44 17.48
CA TYR A 321 6.02 2.56 18.23
C TYR A 321 5.10 2.09 19.35
N ARG A 322 4.32 1.02 19.15
CA ARG A 322 3.58 0.39 20.26
C ARG A 322 4.55 -0.11 21.34
N ALA A 323 5.68 -0.69 20.95
CA ALA A 323 6.72 -1.12 21.87
C ALA A 323 7.29 0.08 22.65
N LEU A 324 7.57 1.20 21.98
CA LEU A 324 7.98 2.45 22.64
C LEU A 324 6.94 2.89 23.68
N LEU A 325 5.65 2.89 23.36
CA LEU A 325 4.58 3.26 24.29
C LEU A 325 4.51 2.32 25.53
N THR A 326 4.86 1.04 25.37
CA THR A 326 4.99 0.12 26.50
C THR A 326 6.24 0.33 27.35
N LEU A 327 7.19 1.14 26.87
CA LEU A 327 8.37 1.58 27.62
C LEU A 327 8.16 2.98 28.22
N THR A 328 7.47 3.88 27.52
CA THR A 328 7.14 5.24 27.95
C THR A 328 5.94 5.79 27.15
N ASP A 329 4.87 6.21 27.83
CA ASP A 329 3.65 6.70 27.17
C ASP A 329 3.78 8.17 26.71
N GLY A 330 4.69 8.39 25.77
CA GLY A 330 5.14 9.72 25.33
C GLY A 330 6.31 10.24 26.16
N MET A 331 7.08 11.14 25.57
CA MET A 331 8.28 11.69 26.19
C MET A 331 8.64 13.04 25.61
N LYS A 332 9.38 13.83 26.38
CA LYS A 332 10.01 15.07 25.94
C LYS A 332 11.52 14.95 26.09
N ILE A 333 12.22 15.16 24.99
CA ILE A 333 13.68 15.10 24.89
C ILE A 333 14.12 16.38 24.17
N TRP A 334 14.75 17.30 24.92
CA TRP A 334 15.01 18.65 24.42
C TRP A 334 13.73 19.36 23.97
N ASP A 335 13.76 19.88 22.74
CA ASP A 335 12.62 20.49 22.05
C ASP A 335 11.75 19.46 21.32
N ASN A 336 12.11 18.17 21.36
CA ASN A 336 11.37 17.10 20.71
C ASN A 336 10.32 16.50 21.66
N GLU A 337 9.11 16.30 21.16
CA GLU A 337 7.97 15.80 21.93
C GLU A 337 7.31 14.64 21.21
N PHE A 338 7.31 13.46 21.83
CA PHE A 338 6.71 12.23 21.32
C PHE A 338 5.29 12.05 21.84
N PHE A 339 4.40 11.63 20.95
CA PHE A 339 2.99 11.39 21.25
C PHE A 339 2.83 10.23 22.23
N GLY A 340 2.14 10.47 23.34
CA GLY A 340 1.57 9.42 24.17
C GLY A 340 0.14 9.07 23.74
N THR A 341 -0.44 8.04 24.36
CA THR A 341 -1.84 7.67 24.14
C THR A 341 -2.81 8.82 24.46
N ARG A 342 -2.44 9.71 25.38
CA ARG A 342 -3.23 10.91 25.73
C ARG A 342 -3.37 11.88 24.56
N ASP A 343 -2.31 12.10 23.78
CA ASP A 343 -2.30 13.05 22.66
C ASP A 343 -3.24 12.60 21.54
N TYR A 344 -3.40 11.30 21.37
CA TYR A 344 -4.42 10.77 20.47
C TYR A 344 -5.83 10.88 21.07
N ARG A 345 -6.00 10.79 22.39
CA ARG A 345 -7.33 10.81 23.03
C ARG A 345 -7.89 12.20 23.25
N SER A 346 -7.06 13.21 23.44
CA SER A 346 -7.46 14.54 23.87
C SER A 346 -6.75 15.61 23.05
N GLU A 347 -7.36 16.79 22.96
CA GLU A 347 -6.76 17.94 22.28
C GLU A 347 -5.69 18.58 23.17
N THR A 348 -4.53 17.93 23.24
CA THR A 348 -3.33 18.48 23.88
C THR A 348 -2.70 19.55 22.99
N GLU A 349 -1.79 20.34 23.54
CA GLU A 349 -1.07 21.35 22.77
C GLU A 349 -0.23 20.73 21.64
N LEU A 350 0.35 19.55 21.88
CA LEU A 350 1.08 18.79 20.87
C LEU A 350 0.14 18.28 19.77
N ALA A 351 -1.01 17.70 20.14
CA ALA A 351 -2.02 17.25 19.18
C ALA A 351 -2.59 18.40 18.34
N ARG A 352 -2.81 19.58 18.96
CA ARG A 352 -3.27 20.79 18.28
C ARG A 352 -2.26 21.27 17.23
N ARG A 353 -0.97 21.33 17.59
CA ARG A 353 0.11 21.69 16.65
C ARG A 353 0.21 20.70 15.49
N ALA A 354 0.11 19.40 15.76
CA ALA A 354 0.15 18.39 14.72
C ALA A 354 -1.00 18.54 13.73
N ARG A 355 -2.22 18.77 14.22
CA ARG A 355 -3.38 19.00 13.35
C ARG A 355 -3.17 20.21 12.44
N VAL A 356 -2.73 21.34 13.00
CA VAL A 356 -2.45 22.56 12.22
C VAL A 356 -1.41 22.27 11.14
N TYR A 357 -0.32 21.58 11.50
CA TYR A 357 0.72 21.20 10.54
C TYR A 357 0.17 20.32 9.39
N LEU A 358 -0.61 19.30 9.69
CA LEU A 358 -1.18 18.40 8.67
C LEU A 358 -2.17 19.15 7.75
N GLU A 359 -3.00 20.03 8.32
CA GLU A 359 -3.95 20.87 7.58
C GLU A 359 -3.23 21.86 6.64
N GLU A 360 -2.19 22.53 7.14
CA GLU A 360 -1.41 23.49 6.34
C GLU A 360 -0.60 22.79 5.25
N SER A 361 0.04 21.65 5.57
CA SER A 361 0.84 20.88 4.61
C SER A 361 0.00 20.40 3.43
N ALA A 362 -1.23 19.95 3.69
CA ALA A 362 -2.19 19.60 2.63
C ALA A 362 -2.53 20.81 1.74
N GLY A 363 -2.66 22.00 2.33
CA GLY A 363 -2.92 23.25 1.62
C GLY A 363 -1.78 23.70 0.70
N TYR A 364 -0.52 23.35 1.00
CA TYR A 364 0.65 23.67 0.19
C TYR A 364 1.01 22.62 -0.87
N GLY A 365 0.16 21.60 -1.06
CA GLY A 365 0.31 20.61 -2.13
C GLY A 365 1.15 19.38 -1.77
N ALA A 366 1.49 19.18 -0.49
CA ALA A 366 2.10 17.95 -0.03
C ALA A 366 1.06 16.82 -0.07
N THR A 367 1.20 15.91 -1.03
CA THR A 367 0.19 14.89 -1.31
C THR A 367 0.31 13.74 -0.31
N GLY A 368 -0.75 13.45 0.44
CA GLY A 368 -0.82 12.28 1.33
C GLY A 368 -0.29 12.47 2.74
N ILE A 369 0.20 13.66 3.09
CA ILE A 369 0.63 13.97 4.48
C ILE A 369 -0.58 13.98 5.43
N ASP A 370 -1.74 14.41 4.96
CA ASP A 370 -3.01 14.42 5.71
C ASP A 370 -3.50 13.02 6.13
N ASP A 371 -3.05 11.98 5.42
CA ASP A 371 -3.31 10.57 5.75
C ASP A 371 -2.28 9.98 6.76
N CYS A 372 -1.24 10.73 7.13
CA CYS A 372 -0.20 10.28 8.05
C CYS A 372 -0.59 10.43 9.53
N ILE A 373 0.02 9.60 10.38
CA ILE A 373 -0.16 9.62 11.83
C ILE A 373 1.02 10.35 12.46
N PRO A 374 0.81 11.48 13.16
CA PRO A 374 1.89 12.20 13.83
C PRO A 374 2.38 11.40 15.04
N LEU A 375 3.68 11.15 15.10
CA LEU A 375 4.31 10.38 16.18
C LEU A 375 5.16 11.25 17.09
N ALA A 376 5.86 12.23 16.54
CA ALA A 376 6.63 13.18 17.34
C ALA A 376 6.76 14.52 16.62
N ASN A 377 6.82 15.59 17.40
CA ASN A 377 7.37 16.85 16.95
C ASN A 377 8.89 16.80 17.14
N TRP A 378 9.62 17.11 16.07
CA TRP A 378 11.07 16.98 15.95
C TRP A 378 11.80 18.32 15.99
N GLY A 379 11.12 19.39 16.43
CA GLY A 379 11.72 20.73 16.60
C GLY A 379 10.89 21.89 16.05
N GLN A 380 11.58 22.83 15.39
CA GLN A 380 11.02 24.03 14.76
C GLN A 380 9.81 23.67 13.88
N PRO A 381 8.83 24.58 13.66
CA PRO A 381 7.39 24.25 13.61
C PRO A 381 6.92 23.21 12.59
N ASN A 382 7.75 22.90 11.59
CA ASN A 382 7.47 21.98 10.50
C ASN A 382 8.26 20.65 10.57
N ASP A 383 9.02 20.42 11.64
CA ASP A 383 9.81 19.21 11.81
C ASP A 383 8.96 18.16 12.53
N TRP A 384 8.57 17.11 11.81
CA TRP A 384 7.63 16.10 12.30
C TRP A 384 8.09 14.70 11.94
N LEU A 385 8.10 13.81 12.93
CA LEU A 385 8.11 12.38 12.66
C LEU A 385 6.67 11.92 12.47
N LEU A 386 6.39 11.44 11.27
CA LEU A 386 5.10 10.89 10.87
C LEU A 386 5.25 9.39 10.59
N TYR A 387 4.16 8.67 10.76
CA TYR A 387 3.99 7.33 10.21
C TYR A 387 2.97 7.37 9.09
N ASP A 388 3.39 6.92 7.92
CA ASP A 388 2.54 6.77 6.74
C ASP A 388 2.06 5.32 6.67
N PRO A 389 0.85 4.99 7.17
CA PRO A 389 0.34 3.62 7.19
C PRO A 389 0.00 3.10 5.78
N ARG A 390 -0.13 3.98 4.78
CA ARG A 390 -0.58 3.65 3.42
C ARG A 390 0.53 3.75 2.39
N GLY A 391 1.69 4.26 2.78
CA GLY A 391 2.79 4.57 1.87
C GLY A 391 2.45 5.65 0.86
N THR A 392 1.44 6.50 1.09
CA THR A 392 1.06 7.55 0.13
C THR A 392 2.23 8.49 -0.18
N VAL A 393 3.02 8.84 0.84
CA VAL A 393 4.24 9.65 0.72
C VAL A 393 5.40 8.77 0.21
N ARG A 394 5.42 7.51 0.66
CA ARG A 394 6.48 6.54 0.36
C ARG A 394 6.23 5.65 -0.87
N ARG A 395 5.45 6.13 -1.85
CA ARG A 395 5.19 5.43 -3.13
C ARG A 395 4.64 4.00 -2.99
N GLY A 396 3.80 3.77 -1.98
CA GLY A 396 3.09 2.52 -1.72
C GLY A 396 3.62 1.72 -0.54
N GLU A 397 4.75 2.09 0.05
CA GLU A 397 5.33 1.36 1.20
C GLU A 397 4.98 2.02 2.54
N PRO A 398 4.30 1.33 3.47
CA PRO A 398 4.09 1.86 4.81
C PRO A 398 5.42 2.14 5.52
N GLY A 399 5.49 3.22 6.28
CA GLY A 399 6.66 3.45 7.10
C GLY A 399 6.82 4.86 7.63
N TYR A 400 7.99 5.12 8.19
CA TYR A 400 8.31 6.38 8.83
C TYR A 400 8.71 7.44 7.81
N VAL A 401 8.22 8.66 8.02
CA VAL A 401 8.58 9.85 7.26
C VAL A 401 9.03 10.90 8.27
N LEU A 402 10.29 11.32 8.18
CA LEU A 402 10.79 12.46 8.93
C LEU A 402 10.71 13.68 8.02
N MET A 403 9.86 14.62 8.39
CA MET A 403 9.76 15.93 7.79
C MET A 403 10.79 16.83 8.46
N LEU A 404 11.70 17.41 7.68
CA LEU A 404 12.63 18.43 8.13
C LEU A 404 12.42 19.67 7.23
N ASN A 405 11.76 20.69 7.75
CA ASN A 405 11.22 21.80 6.96
C ASN A 405 10.32 21.31 5.82
N ALA A 406 10.73 21.50 4.56
CA ALA A 406 10.02 21.06 3.37
C ALA A 406 10.60 19.76 2.77
N ASP A 407 11.67 19.22 3.37
CA ASP A 407 12.33 18.02 2.88
C ASP A 407 11.77 16.77 3.56
N GLU A 408 11.45 15.77 2.75
CA GLU A 408 10.98 14.46 3.18
C GLU A 408 12.17 13.50 3.27
N LEU A 409 12.37 12.92 4.45
CA LEU A 409 13.35 11.87 4.64
C LEU A 409 12.66 10.57 5.08
N PRO A 410 12.56 9.55 4.19
CA PRO A 410 12.05 8.25 4.59
C PRO A 410 13.03 7.60 5.58
N LEU A 411 12.47 6.97 6.62
CA LEU A 411 13.23 6.20 7.61
C LEU A 411 12.80 4.73 7.55
N GLU A 412 13.73 3.82 7.79
CA GLU A 412 13.48 2.38 7.75
C GLU A 412 12.60 1.93 8.94
N ASP A 413 12.91 2.40 10.15
CA ASP A 413 12.21 2.04 11.38
C ASP A 413 12.33 3.12 12.48
N LEU A 414 11.67 2.89 13.63
CA LEU A 414 11.75 3.78 14.79
C LEU A 414 13.15 3.83 15.40
N VAL A 415 13.90 2.72 15.34
CA VAL A 415 15.27 2.65 15.88
C VAL A 415 16.15 3.66 15.15
N SER A 416 16.08 3.68 13.82
CA SER A 416 16.77 4.64 12.95
C SER A 416 16.41 6.09 13.29
N ALA A 417 15.15 6.35 13.66
CA ALA A 417 14.71 7.67 14.10
C ALA A 417 15.36 8.09 15.43
N LEU A 418 15.38 7.18 16.43
CA LEU A 418 16.00 7.43 17.73
C LEU A 418 17.52 7.60 17.63
N GLU A 419 18.20 6.76 16.83
CA GLU A 419 19.64 6.88 16.57
C GLU A 419 19.98 8.18 15.82
N ARG A 420 19.08 8.67 14.96
CA ARG A 420 19.25 9.98 14.32
C ARG A 420 19.16 11.11 15.35
N LEU A 421 18.23 11.07 16.30
CA LEU A 421 18.21 12.03 17.41
C LEU A 421 19.48 11.98 18.24
N GLU A 422 19.99 10.77 18.52
CA GLU A 422 21.23 10.61 19.27
C GLU A 422 22.43 11.22 18.53
N ARG A 423 22.52 11.02 17.21
CA ARG A 423 23.54 11.65 16.37
C ARG A 423 23.42 13.17 16.38
N ILE A 424 22.22 13.72 16.19
CA ILE A 424 21.99 15.17 16.26
C ILE A 424 22.39 15.71 17.63
N ALA A 425 22.03 15.01 18.71
CA ALA A 425 22.41 15.40 20.05
C ALA A 425 23.93 15.39 20.23
N SER A 426 24.61 14.35 19.76
CA SER A 426 26.06 14.24 19.80
C SER A 426 26.76 15.33 18.98
N ASP A 427 26.25 15.65 17.79
CA ASP A 427 26.83 16.66 16.90
C ASP A 427 26.68 18.07 17.48
N ILE A 428 25.49 18.44 17.97
CA ILE A 428 25.22 19.76 18.55
C ILE A 428 26.03 19.97 19.84
N LEU A 429 26.18 18.92 20.65
CA LEU A 429 26.83 19.02 21.96
C LEU A 429 28.33 18.79 21.91
N GLY A 430 28.83 18.10 20.87
CA GLY A 430 30.25 17.87 20.62
C GLY A 430 30.94 18.94 19.77
N THR A 431 30.19 19.92 19.24
CA THR A 431 30.73 21.06 18.45
C THR A 431 30.97 22.34 19.28
N ASN A 432 31.00 22.24 20.62
CA ASN A 432 31.46 23.33 21.50
C ASN A 432 32.85 23.08 22.09
#